data_AF-A0A6P0U6X2-F1
#
_entry.id   AF-A0A6P0U6X2-F1
#
_cell.length_a   1.000
_cell.length_b   1.000
_cell.length_c   1.000
_cell.angle_alpha   90.00
_cell.angle_beta   90.00
_cell.angle_gamma   90.00
#
_symmetry.space_group_name_H-M   'P 1'
#
loop_
_entity.id
_entity.type
_entity.pdbx_description
1 polymer ?
#
loop_
_entity_poly.entity_id
_entity_poly.type
_entity_poly.pdbx_seq_one_letter_code
_entity_poly.pdbx_strand_id
1 'polypeptide(L)'
;MLNWAHYRFKQTLKFHGLKRGATVIDVTEEYTSKTCTKCGHVHQNLGDSKHFKCPHCGHSMLRDWNGALGIFLKALRDTACVDGSA
;
A
#
# COMPACT_ATOMS: atom_id res chain seq x y z
N MET A 1 -18.64 0.20 9.20
CA MET A 1 -17.22 0.60 9.14
C MET A 1 -16.92 1.79 10.05
N LEU A 2 -17.30 1.75 11.34
CA LEU A 2 -17.08 2.87 12.29
C LEU A 2 -16.34 2.45 13.57
N ASN A 3 -16.01 1.17 13.69
CA ASN A 3 -15.48 0.58 14.91
C ASN A 3 -13.94 0.63 14.93
N TRP A 4 -13.33 0.91 13.78
CA TRP A 4 -11.87 0.84 13.59
C TRP A 4 -11.30 2.25 13.64
N ALA A 5 -10.44 2.50 14.62
CA ALA A 5 -9.89 3.81 14.90
C ALA A 5 -8.70 4.18 13.98
N HIS A 6 -8.88 4.07 12.66
CA HIS A 6 -7.83 4.28 11.65
C HIS A 6 -7.12 5.64 11.81
N TYR A 7 -7.87 6.70 12.06
CA TYR A 7 -7.29 8.03 12.29
C TYR A 7 -6.39 8.04 13.53
N ARG A 8 -6.86 7.48 14.66
CA ARG A 8 -6.05 7.40 15.89
C ARG A 8 -4.80 6.58 15.68
N PHE A 9 -4.90 5.43 15.01
CA PHE A 9 -3.75 4.59 14.68
C PHE A 9 -2.69 5.36 13.87
N LYS A 10 -3.13 6.10 12.84
CA LYS A 10 -2.27 6.93 11.99
C LYS A 10 -1.55 8.03 12.80
N GLN A 11 -2.27 8.72 13.70
CA GLN A 11 -1.67 9.73 14.56
C GLN A 11 -0.63 9.14 15.52
N THR A 12 -0.93 7.99 16.13
CA THR A 12 0.03 7.28 17.00
C THR A 12 1.29 6.88 16.23
N LEU A 13 1.15 6.35 15.01
CA LEU A 13 2.29 6.02 14.15
C LEU A 13 3.18 7.22 13.87
N LYS A 14 2.60 8.36 13.47
CA LYS A 14 3.35 9.60 13.22
C LYS A 14 4.08 10.10 14.46
N PHE A 15 3.41 10.09 15.62
CA PHE A 15 4.03 10.49 16.88
C PHE A 15 5.24 9.61 17.23
N HIS A 16 5.11 8.29 17.11
CA HIS A 16 6.21 7.36 17.38
C HIS A 16 7.32 7.43 16.34
N GLY A 17 6.99 7.70 15.08
CA GLY A 17 7.94 7.94 14.00
C GLY A 17 8.81 9.17 14.30
N LEU A 18 8.19 10.31 14.60
CA LEU A 18 8.87 11.53 14.99
C LEU A 18 9.81 11.30 16.18
N LYS A 19 9.34 10.61 17.23
CA LYS A 19 10.14 10.31 18.43
C LYS A 19 11.39 9.48 18.13
N ARG A 20 11.37 8.68 17.06
CA ARG A 20 12.47 7.76 16.67
C ARG A 20 13.27 8.24 15.47
N GLY A 21 13.00 9.43 14.94
CA GLY A 21 13.63 9.92 13.72
C GLY A 21 13.23 9.13 12.46
N ALA A 22 12.07 8.46 12.47
CA ALA A 22 11.55 7.71 11.34
C ALA A 22 10.48 8.54 10.59
N THR A 23 10.61 8.61 9.26
CA THR A 23 9.65 9.29 8.39
C THR A 23 8.43 8.40 8.15
N VAL A 24 7.24 8.93 8.41
CA VAL A 24 5.96 8.27 8.12
C VAL A 24 5.29 9.00 6.96
N ILE A 25 5.15 8.32 5.83
CA ILE A 25 4.52 8.85 4.62
C ILE A 25 3.09 8.33 4.55
N ASP A 26 2.14 9.24 4.36
CA ASP A 26 0.75 8.89 4.13
C ASP A 26 0.53 8.62 2.65
N VAL A 27 0.13 7.38 2.34
CA VAL A 27 -0.12 6.94 0.96
C VAL A 27 -1.60 6.60 0.81
N THR A 28 -2.19 6.97 -0.32
CA THR A 28 -3.60 6.69 -0.60
C THR A 28 -3.77 5.21 -1.02
N GLU A 29 -4.81 4.55 -0.53
CA GLU A 29 -4.93 3.07 -0.56
C GLU A 29 -5.54 2.49 -1.84
N GLU A 30 -5.99 3.33 -2.78
CA GLU A 30 -6.76 2.90 -3.94
C GLU A 30 -6.00 1.89 -4.82
N TYR A 31 -6.72 0.85 -5.23
CA TYR A 31 -6.27 -0.22 -6.13
C TYR A 31 -5.06 -1.06 -5.67
N THR A 32 -4.53 -0.84 -4.47
CA THR A 32 -3.31 -1.51 -3.97
C THR A 32 -3.51 -3.03 -3.75
N SER A 33 -4.70 -3.45 -3.31
CA SER A 33 -5.03 -4.87 -3.12
C SER A 33 -5.40 -5.60 -4.41
N LYS A 34 -5.79 -4.88 -5.46
CA LYS A 34 -6.23 -5.43 -6.75
C LYS A 34 -5.12 -5.46 -7.81
N THR A 35 -4.13 -4.59 -7.69
CA THR A 35 -3.08 -4.45 -8.70
C THR A 35 -1.97 -5.46 -8.44
N CYS A 36 -1.56 -6.20 -9.46
CA CYS A 36 -0.42 -7.10 -9.36
C CYS A 36 0.87 -6.30 -9.24
N THR A 37 1.61 -6.49 -8.16
CA THR A 37 2.90 -5.83 -7.90
C THR A 37 4.02 -6.25 -8.85
N LYS A 38 3.85 -7.36 -9.60
CA LYS A 38 4.82 -7.85 -10.58
C LYS A 38 4.61 -7.30 -11.98
N CYS A 39 3.37 -7.20 -12.45
CA CYS A 39 3.07 -6.85 -13.85
C CYS A 39 2.14 -5.65 -14.03
N GLY A 40 1.64 -5.06 -12.95
CA GLY A 40 0.74 -3.89 -13.01
C GLY A 40 -0.71 -4.20 -13.42
N HIS A 41 -1.06 -5.46 -13.71
CA HIS A 41 -2.44 -5.81 -14.09
C HIS A 41 -3.40 -5.66 -12.90
N VAL A 42 -4.53 -4.97 -13.13
CA VAL A 42 -5.58 -4.78 -12.12
C VAL A 42 -6.57 -5.94 -12.17
N HIS A 43 -6.59 -6.74 -11.10
CA HIS A 43 -7.55 -7.82 -10.93
C HIS A 43 -8.94 -7.27 -10.60
N GLN A 44 -9.84 -7.22 -11.58
CA GLN A 44 -11.19 -6.67 -11.38
C GLN A 44 -12.06 -7.51 -10.43
N ASN A 45 -11.96 -8.85 -10.52
CA ASN A 45 -12.82 -9.79 -9.79
C ASN A 45 -12.10 -10.55 -8.66
N LEU A 46 -11.40 -9.86 -7.75
CA LEU A 46 -10.53 -10.51 -6.75
C LEU A 46 -11.29 -11.32 -5.69
N GLY A 47 -12.55 -10.97 -5.40
CA GLY A 47 -13.35 -11.60 -4.33
C GLY A 47 -12.73 -11.45 -2.94
N ASP A 48 -13.05 -12.36 -2.02
CA ASP A 48 -12.51 -12.37 -0.64
C ASP A 48 -11.38 -13.41 -0.41
N SER A 49 -10.66 -13.80 -1.47
CA SER A 49 -9.55 -14.73 -1.32
C SER A 49 -8.39 -14.10 -0.53
N LYS A 50 -7.85 -14.84 0.45
CA LYS A 50 -6.61 -14.47 1.17
C LYS A 50 -5.36 -14.56 0.29
N HIS A 51 -5.45 -15.27 -0.84
CA HIS A 51 -4.37 -15.40 -1.81
C HIS A 51 -4.70 -14.57 -3.06
N PHE A 52 -3.77 -13.70 -3.44
CA PHE A 52 -3.79 -12.98 -4.69
C PHE A 52 -3.14 -13.84 -5.76
N LYS A 53 -3.89 -14.15 -6.83
CA LYS A 53 -3.36 -14.80 -8.04
C LYS A 53 -3.66 -13.92 -9.24
N CYS A 54 -2.63 -13.42 -9.91
CA CYS A 54 -2.79 -12.59 -11.08
C CYS A 54 -3.32 -13.41 -12.26
N PRO A 55 -4.43 -13.02 -12.90
CA PRO A 55 -4.97 -13.72 -14.07
C PRO A 55 -4.11 -13.49 -15.33
N HIS A 56 -3.30 -12.43 -15.36
CA HIS A 56 -2.48 -12.07 -16.52
C HIS A 56 -1.11 -12.77 -16.53
N CYS A 57 -0.36 -12.71 -15.42
CA CYS A 57 1.01 -13.25 -15.36
C CYS A 57 1.15 -14.51 -14.48
N GLY A 58 0.07 -15.00 -13.89
CA GLY A 58 0.06 -16.18 -13.02
C GLY A 58 0.73 -15.99 -11.65
N HIS A 59 1.25 -14.79 -11.36
CA HIS A 59 1.92 -14.51 -10.09
C HIS A 59 0.99 -14.70 -8.90
N SER A 60 1.45 -15.42 -7.89
CA SER A 60 0.68 -15.76 -6.69
C SER A 60 1.42 -15.33 -5.43
N MET A 61 0.72 -14.67 -4.52
CA MET A 61 1.20 -14.34 -3.18
C MET A 61 0.03 -14.13 -2.21
N LEU A 62 0.32 -13.92 -0.94
CA LEU A 62 -0.69 -13.50 0.03
C LEU A 62 -1.21 -12.10 -0.32
N ARG A 63 -2.53 -11.89 -0.18
CA ARG A 63 -3.20 -10.64 -0.54
C ARG A 63 -2.66 -9.45 0.25
N ASP A 64 -2.38 -9.64 1.54
CA ASP A 64 -1.85 -8.59 2.41
C ASP A 64 -0.43 -8.17 2.00
N TRP A 65 0.40 -9.13 1.58
CA TRP A 65 1.73 -8.86 1.04
C TRP A 65 1.66 -8.09 -0.28
N ASN A 66 0.74 -8.46 -1.18
CA ASN A 66 0.52 -7.72 -2.42
C ASN A 66 0.08 -6.28 -2.14
N GLY A 67 -0.85 -6.09 -1.19
CA GLY A 67 -1.32 -4.78 -0.78
C GLY A 67 -0.20 -3.92 -0.18
N ALA A 68 0.60 -4.47 0.74
CA ALA A 68 1.71 -3.77 1.37
C ALA A 68 2.78 -3.34 0.35
N LEU A 69 3.15 -4.24 -0.57
CA LEU A 69 4.09 -3.93 -1.66
C LEU A 69 3.50 -2.88 -2.61
N GLY A 70 2.20 -2.93 -2.90
CA GLY A 70 1.52 -1.90 -3.70
C GLY A 70 1.61 -0.52 -3.07
N ILE A 71 1.39 -0.41 -1.75
CA ILE A 71 1.55 0.84 -1.00
C ILE A 71 3.00 1.33 -1.05
N PHE A 72 3.97 0.44 -0.88
CA PHE A 72 5.39 0.78 -0.96
C PHE A 72 5.78 1.33 -2.34
N LEU A 73 5.40 0.63 -3.42
CA LEU A 73 5.66 1.07 -4.79
C LEU A 73 5.02 2.43 -5.10
N LYS A 74 3.81 2.65 -4.59
CA LYS A 74 3.11 3.93 -4.73
C LYS A 74 3.80 5.05 -3.96
N ALA A 75 4.25 4.77 -2.72
CA ALA A 75 5.04 5.71 -1.94
C ALA A 75 6.28 6.15 -2.73
N LEU A 76 7.05 5.19 -3.27
CA LEU A 76 8.23 5.48 -4.07
C LEU A 76 7.90 6.34 -5.29
N ARG A 77 6.83 6.02 -6.02
CA ARG A 77 6.38 6.82 -7.17
C ARG A 77 6.06 8.26 -6.77
N ASP A 78 5.34 8.44 -5.67
CA ASP A 78 4.85 9.74 -5.23
C ASP A 78 5.97 10.60 -4.62
N THR A 79 6.95 9.97 -3.96
CA THR A 79 8.08 10.69 -3.37
C THR A 79 9.23 10.93 -4.33
N ALA A 80 9.39 10.14 -5.39
CA ALA A 80 10.51 10.26 -6.33
C ALA A 80 10.58 11.62 -7.07
N CYS A 81 9.47 12.37 -7.12
CA CYS A 81 9.43 13.70 -7.74
C CYS A 81 9.74 14.86 -6.77
N VAL A 82 9.98 14.59 -5.47
CA VAL A 82 10.12 15.65 -4.45
C VAL A 82 11.56 16.18 -4.33
N ASP A 83 12.54 15.58 -5.00
CA ASP A 83 13.95 15.97 -4.92
C ASP A 83 14.35 17.15 -5.83
N GLY A 84 13.38 17.91 -6.37
CA GLY A 84 13.61 18.97 -7.37
C GLY A 84 13.25 20.41 -6.95
N SER A 85 12.96 20.67 -5.67
CA SER A 85 12.55 22.01 -5.22
C SER A 85 13.29 22.41 -3.94
N ALA A 86 14.54 22.85 -4.10
CA ALA A 86 15.25 23.69 -3.15
C ALA A 86 15.71 24.97 -3.88
#